data_AF-A0A4R3NF84-F1
#
_entry.id   AF-A0A4R3NF84-F1
#
_cell.length_a   1.000
_cell.length_b   1.000
_cell.length_c   1.000
_cell.angle_alpha   90.00
_cell.angle_beta   90.00
_cell.angle_gamma   90.00
#
_symmetry.space_group_name_H-M   'P 1'
#
loop_
_entity.id
_entity.type
_entity.pdbx_description
1 polymer ?
#
loop_
_entity_poly.entity_id
_entity_poly.type
_entity_poly.pdbx_seq_one_letter_code
_entity_poly.pdbx_strand_id
1 'polypeptide(L)'
;MFTIAPPDAFWYPVTVALIDADGKRTQHQFEARFKRYSRTQFEALVQRLQSGEQTDLALAEDVLVGWRGVQDAEGQEVAFSAATRDALLDIWPVLPAVVGAFIEAHSPEGRAKN
;
A
#
# COMPACT_ATOMS: atom_id res chain seq x y z
N MET A 1 14.42 15.08 -17.17
CA MET A 1 15.78 14.94 -16.61
C MET A 1 15.72 13.89 -15.51
N PHE A 2 16.51 12.82 -15.61
CA PHE A 2 16.48 11.70 -14.66
C PHE A 2 17.67 11.80 -13.71
N THR A 3 17.45 11.59 -12.41
CA THR A 3 18.48 11.74 -11.37
C THR A 3 18.77 10.36 -10.77
N ILE A 4 20.05 10.04 -10.58
CA ILE A 4 20.53 8.72 -10.10
C ILE A 4 20.16 8.47 -8.62
N ALA A 5 19.78 9.51 -7.87
CA ALA A 5 19.29 9.44 -6.50
C ALA A 5 17.83 9.96 -6.41
N PRO A 6 16.84 9.15 -6.79
CA PRO A 6 15.45 9.51 -6.56
C PRO A 6 15.12 9.57 -5.06
N PRO A 7 14.04 10.26 -4.67
CA PRO A 7 13.63 10.32 -3.27
C PRO A 7 13.34 8.93 -2.69
N ASP A 8 13.68 8.74 -1.41
CA ASP A 8 13.54 7.50 -0.65
C ASP A 8 12.09 7.04 -0.44
N ALA A 9 11.11 7.88 -0.80
CA ALA A 9 9.70 7.56 -0.71
C ALA A 9 8.90 8.22 -1.83
N PHE A 10 7.77 7.63 -2.21
CA PHE A 10 6.87 8.12 -3.24
C PHE A 10 5.41 7.97 -2.82
N TRP A 11 4.53 8.79 -3.40
CA TRP A 11 3.09 8.69 -3.23
C TRP A 11 2.51 7.80 -4.32
N TYR A 12 1.59 6.92 -3.95
CA TYR A 12 0.91 6.03 -4.89
C TYR A 12 -0.55 5.80 -4.47
N PRO A 13 -1.51 5.85 -5.40
CA PRO A 13 -2.92 5.63 -5.09
C PRO A 13 -3.18 4.15 -4.80
N VAL A 14 -3.81 3.87 -3.67
CA VAL A 14 -4.30 2.54 -3.29
C VAL A 14 -5.80 2.52 -3.50
N THR A 15 -6.29 1.55 -4.27
CA THR A 15 -7.73 1.34 -4.48
C THR A 15 -8.18 0.12 -3.71
N VAL A 16 -9.11 0.30 -2.79
CA VAL A 16 -9.71 -0.77 -1.98
C VAL A 16 -11.15 -0.91 -2.39
N ALA A 17 -11.61 -2.14 -2.60
CA ALA A 17 -13.02 -2.40 -2.81
C ALA A 17 -13.63 -3.01 -1.55
N LEU A 18 -14.59 -2.30 -0.96
CA LEU A 18 -15.35 -2.75 0.20
C LEU A 18 -16.75 -3.19 -0.24
N ILE A 19 -17.34 -4.13 0.49
CA ILE A 19 -18.75 -4.45 0.33
C ILE A 19 -19.52 -3.59 1.33
N ASP A 20 -20.46 -2.79 0.83
CA ASP A 20 -21.32 -1.96 1.68
C ASP A 20 -22.43 -2.80 2.36
N ALA A 21 -23.21 -2.16 3.23
CA ALA A 21 -24.31 -2.83 3.93
C ALA A 21 -25.40 -3.38 2.99
N ASP A 22 -25.48 -2.85 1.77
CA ASP A 22 -26.40 -3.29 0.71
C ASP A 22 -25.82 -4.42 -0.16
N GLY A 23 -24.62 -4.92 0.18
CA GLY A 23 -23.95 -5.99 -0.57
C GLY A 23 -23.30 -5.52 -1.87
N LYS A 24 -23.21 -4.22 -2.13
CA LYS A 24 -22.59 -3.65 -3.32
C LYS A 24 -21.11 -3.41 -3.09
N ARG A 25 -20.34 -3.60 -4.16
CA ARG A 25 -18.90 -3.33 -4.16
C ARG A 25 -18.65 -1.84 -4.40
N THR A 26 -18.20 -1.15 -3.36
CA THR A 26 -17.83 0.27 -3.40
C THR A 26 -16.31 0.41 -3.43
N GLN A 27 -15.80 1.17 -4.40
CA GLN A 27 -14.37 1.48 -4.50
C GLN A 27 -14.04 2.72 -3.67
N HIS A 28 -13.07 2.58 -2.79
CA HIS A 28 -12.46 3.65 -2.03
C HIS A 28 -11.02 3.81 -2.50
N GLN A 29 -10.56 5.05 -2.66
CA GLN A 29 -9.19 5.34 -3.04
C GLN A 29 -8.57 6.26 -2.00
N PHE A 30 -7.35 5.94 -1.56
CA PHE A 30 -6.54 6.81 -0.73
C PHE A 30 -5.10 6.86 -1.28
N GLU A 31 -4.33 7.87 -0.93
CA GLU A 31 -2.92 7.96 -1.32
C GLU A 31 -2.04 7.40 -0.21
N ALA A 32 -1.28 6.35 -0.51
CA ALA A 32 -0.27 5.82 0.38
C ALA A 32 1.10 6.39 0.04
N ARG A 33 1.94 6.60 1.06
CA ARG A 33 3.34 6.94 0.90
C ARG A 33 4.16 5.68 1.15
N PHE A 34 4.83 5.21 0.10
CA PHE A 34 5.66 4.02 0.13
C PHE A 34 7.14 4.36 0.16
N LYS A 35 7.91 3.60 0.93
CA LYS A 35 9.37 3.58 0.85
C LYS A 35 9.81 3.01 -0.51
N ARG A 36 10.79 3.65 -1.15
CA ARG A 36 11.34 3.18 -2.42
C ARG A 36 12.37 2.09 -2.18
N TYR A 37 12.19 0.94 -2.83
CA TYR A 37 13.16 -0.13 -2.77
C TYR A 37 14.14 -0.02 -3.94
N SER A 38 15.41 -0.31 -3.67
CA SER A 38 16.36 -0.59 -4.74
C SER A 38 15.99 -1.91 -5.42
N ARG A 39 16.50 -2.12 -6.65
CA ARG A 39 16.27 -3.37 -7.39
C ARG A 39 16.60 -4.60 -6.54
N THR A 40 17.77 -4.59 -5.88
CA THR A 40 18.23 -5.71 -5.04
C THR A 40 17.35 -5.92 -3.81
N GLN A 41 16.85 -4.85 -3.19
CA GLN A 41 15.92 -4.96 -2.06
C GLN A 41 14.57 -5.56 -2.48
N PHE A 42 14.08 -5.18 -3.65
CA PHE A 42 12.84 -5.71 -4.21
C PHE A 42 12.97 -7.19 -4.59
N GLU A 43 14.07 -7.58 -5.26
CA GLU A 43 14.36 -8.99 -5.56
C GLU A 43 14.41 -9.86 -4.29
N ALA A 44 15.09 -9.38 -3.23
CA ALA A 44 15.13 -10.06 -1.94
C ALA A 44 13.77 -10.12 -1.25
N LEU A 45 12.93 -9.10 -1.42
CA LEU A 45 11.55 -9.13 -0.92
C LEU A 45 10.72 -10.22 -1.62
N VAL A 46 10.74 -10.26 -2.95
CA VAL A 46 9.99 -11.26 -3.74
C VAL A 46 10.40 -12.68 -3.34
N GLN A 47 11.69 -12.94 -3.18
CA GLN A 47 12.20 -14.23 -2.70
C GLN A 47 11.63 -14.59 -1.32
N ARG A 48 11.63 -13.64 -0.38
CA ARG A 48 11.09 -13.86 0.97
C ARG A 48 9.58 -14.10 0.97
N LEU A 49 8.81 -13.37 0.15
CA LEU A 49 7.38 -13.60 -0.03
C LEU A 49 7.10 -15.00 -0.62
N GLN A 50 7.87 -15.44 -1.61
CA GLN A 50 7.75 -16.77 -2.21
C GLN A 50 8.11 -17.90 -1.24
N SER A 51 9.11 -17.68 -0.38
CA SER A 51 9.53 -18.64 0.64
C SER A 51 8.60 -18.71 1.86
N GLY A 52 7.69 -17.74 2.02
CA GLY A 52 6.84 -17.60 3.21
C GLY A 52 7.56 -17.01 4.44
N GLU A 53 8.82 -16.60 4.34
CA GLU A 53 9.56 -15.91 5.42
C GLU A 53 9.01 -14.49 5.71
N GLN A 54 8.36 -13.86 4.73
CA GLN A 54 7.76 -12.54 4.87
C GLN A 54 6.24 -12.64 4.74
N THR A 55 5.51 -12.04 5.67
CA THR A 55 4.05 -11.92 5.60
C THR A 55 3.65 -10.61 4.92
N ASP A 56 2.46 -10.58 4.32
CA ASP A 56 1.88 -9.38 3.73
C ASP A 56 1.80 -8.24 4.76
N LEU A 57 1.46 -8.57 6.01
CA LEU A 57 1.38 -7.62 7.11
C LEU A 57 2.76 -7.00 7.40
N ALA A 58 3.78 -7.82 7.63
CA ALA A 58 5.13 -7.33 7.91
C ALA A 58 5.68 -6.48 6.75
N LEU A 59 5.35 -6.84 5.51
CA LEU A 59 5.69 -6.02 4.34
C LEU A 59 4.98 -4.66 4.39
N ALA A 60 3.64 -4.65 4.53
CA ALA A 60 2.86 -3.42 4.56
C ALA A 60 3.32 -2.48 5.68
N GLU A 61 3.67 -3.02 6.85
CA GLU A 61 4.20 -2.25 7.98
C GLU A 61 5.56 -1.59 7.71
N ASP A 62 6.45 -2.22 6.95
CA ASP A 62 7.79 -1.71 6.63
C ASP A 62 7.77 -0.68 5.47
N VAL A 63 6.89 -0.89 4.49
CA VAL A 63 6.86 -0.04 3.28
C VAL A 63 5.95 1.17 3.42
N LEU A 64 4.87 1.08 4.20
CA LEU A 64 3.91 2.16 4.37
C LEU A 64 4.42 3.16 5.41
N VAL A 65 4.87 4.32 4.93
CA VAL A 65 5.49 5.38 5.76
C VAL A 65 4.59 6.62 5.91
N GLY A 66 3.36 6.56 5.40
CA GLY A 66 2.38 7.64 5.47
C GLY A 66 1.16 7.39 4.58
N TRP A 67 0.12 8.19 4.75
CA TRP A 67 -1.03 8.23 3.83
C TRP A 67 -1.71 9.60 3.82
N ARG A 68 -2.62 9.80 2.87
CA ARG A 68 -3.55 10.93 2.76
C ARG A 68 -4.91 10.45 2.24
N GLY A 69 -5.98 11.12 2.65
CA GLY A 69 -7.33 10.77 2.22
C GLY A 69 -7.92 9.54 2.90
N VAL A 70 -7.37 9.15 4.06
CA VAL A 70 -7.97 8.14 4.94
C VAL A 70 -8.88 8.87 5.92
N GLN A 71 -10.14 8.46 5.99
CA GLN A 71 -11.15 9.02 6.87
C GLN A 71 -11.72 7.94 7.78
N ASP A 72 -12.17 8.33 8.97
CA ASP A 72 -12.93 7.46 9.86
C ASP A 72 -14.42 7.45 9.50
N ALA A 73 -15.23 6.74 10.32
CA ALA A 73 -16.67 6.64 10.13
C ALA A 73 -17.41 7.99 10.28
N GLU A 74 -16.78 8.99 10.89
CA GLU A 74 -17.33 10.33 11.09
C GLU A 74 -16.85 11.31 10.00
N GLY A 75 -16.06 10.83 9.04
CA GLY A 75 -15.50 11.63 7.94
C GLY A 75 -14.31 12.49 8.35
N GLN A 76 -13.72 12.26 9.52
CA GLN A 76 -12.53 12.98 9.97
C GLN A 76 -11.28 12.36 9.37
N GLU A 77 -10.31 13.21 8.99
CA GLU A 77 -9.03 12.73 8.48
C GLU A 77 -8.26 11.99 9.57
N VAL A 78 -7.95 10.73 9.30
CA VAL A 78 -7.15 9.90 10.20
C VAL A 78 -5.68 10.15 9.92
N ALA A 79 -4.97 10.71 10.90
CA ALA A 79 -3.53 10.88 10.80
C ALA A 79 -2.80 9.53 10.77
N PHE A 80 -1.70 9.47 10.02
CA PHE A 80 -0.86 8.28 10.00
C PHE A 80 -0.13 8.10 11.34
N SER A 81 -0.34 6.95 11.97
CA SER A 81 0.34 6.50 13.19
C SER A 81 0.41 4.97 13.17
N ALA A 82 1.25 4.36 14.02
CA ALA A 82 1.30 2.90 14.11
C ALA A 82 -0.08 2.31 14.44
N ALA A 83 -0.78 2.86 15.45
CA ALA A 83 -2.09 2.38 15.86
C ALA A 83 -3.15 2.50 14.75
N THR A 84 -3.20 3.63 14.05
CA THR A 84 -4.16 3.82 12.96
C THR A 84 -3.80 2.95 11.76
N ARG A 85 -2.50 2.76 11.48
CA ARG A 85 -2.01 1.86 10.43
C ARG A 85 -2.45 0.43 10.69
N ASP A 86 -2.25 -0.07 11.91
CA ASP A 86 -2.62 -1.43 12.26
C ASP A 86 -4.14 -1.62 12.15
N ALA A 87 -4.93 -0.64 12.59
CA ALA A 87 -6.38 -0.64 12.41
C ALA A 87 -6.80 -0.63 10.93
N LEU A 88 -6.10 0.11 10.07
CA LEU A 88 -6.37 0.14 8.63
C LEU A 88 -6.01 -1.20 7.97
N LEU A 89 -4.89 -1.81 8.34
CA LEU A 89 -4.41 -3.09 7.80
C LEU A 89 -5.21 -4.30 8.33
N ASP A 90 -5.89 -4.17 9.47
CA ASP A 90 -6.82 -5.18 10.00
C ASP A 90 -8.08 -5.32 9.13
N ILE A 91 -8.41 -4.30 8.32
CA ILE A 91 -9.48 -4.38 7.34
C ILE A 91 -9.04 -5.32 6.21
N TRP A 92 -9.63 -6.53 6.19
CA TRP A 92 -9.24 -7.64 5.30
C TRP A 92 -8.89 -7.25 3.85
N PRO A 93 -9.71 -6.50 3.10
CA PRO A 93 -9.39 -6.11 1.72
C PRO A 93 -8.32 -5.02 1.59
N VAL A 94 -7.99 -4.29 2.66
CA VAL A 94 -7.01 -3.18 2.61
C VAL A 94 -5.59 -3.71 2.58
N LEU A 95 -5.24 -4.67 3.45
CA LEU A 95 -3.89 -5.25 3.48
C LEU A 95 -3.40 -5.73 2.09
N PRO A 96 -4.11 -6.62 1.38
CA PRO A 96 -3.69 -7.07 0.05
C PRO A 96 -3.73 -5.94 -0.99
N ALA A 97 -4.59 -4.93 -0.84
CA ALA A 97 -4.62 -3.78 -1.73
C ALA A 97 -3.38 -2.87 -1.56
N VAL A 98 -2.93 -2.67 -0.33
CA VAL A 98 -1.70 -1.92 -0.01
C VAL A 98 -0.47 -2.64 -0.55
N VAL A 99 -0.35 -3.95 -0.28
CA VAL A 99 0.75 -4.78 -0.79
C VAL A 99 0.74 -4.82 -2.33
N GLY A 100 -0.43 -5.02 -2.93
CA GLY A 100 -0.60 -5.03 -4.38
C GLY A 100 -0.19 -3.71 -5.02
N ALA A 101 -0.60 -2.57 -4.44
CA ALA A 101 -0.22 -1.25 -4.92
C ALA A 101 1.30 -1.01 -4.82
N PHE A 102 1.94 -1.49 -3.75
CA PHE A 102 3.39 -1.42 -3.60
C PHE A 102 4.14 -2.21 -4.68
N ILE A 103 3.68 -3.45 -4.95
CA ILE A 103 4.27 -4.32 -5.99
C ILE A 103 4.04 -3.70 -7.37
N GLU A 104 2.82 -3.24 -7.67
CA GLU A 104 2.46 -2.59 -8.93
C GLU A 104 3.33 -1.35 -9.21
N ALA A 105 3.60 -0.54 -8.18
CA ALA A 105 4.44 0.64 -8.31
C ALA A 105 5.92 0.33 -8.62
N HIS A 106 6.39 -0.89 -8.33
CA HIS A 106 7.75 -1.35 -8.61
C HIS A 106 7.83 -2.26 -9.85
N SER A 107 6.70 -2.69 -10.40
CA SER A 107 6.63 -3.45 -11.66
C SER A 107 6.90 -2.54 -12.85
N PRO A 108 7.64 -3.02 -13.88
CA PRO A 108 7.95 -2.22 -15.07
C PRO A 108 6.71 -1.83 -15.89
N GLU A 109 5.59 -2.53 -15.69
CA GLU A 109 4.31 -2.26 -16.34
C GLU A 109 3.56 -1.07 -15.69
N GLY A 110 3.92 -0.66 -14.47
CA GLY A 110 3.17 0.34 -13.69
C GLY A 110 1.68 -0.02 -13.58
N ARG A 111 0.81 0.91 -13.18
CA ARG A 111 -0.65 0.72 -13.25
C ARG A 111 -1.04 0.40 -14.69
N ALA A 112 -1.10 -0.88 -15.05
CA ALA A 112 -1.53 -1.33 -16.36
C ALA A 112 -2.99 -0.89 -16.50
N LYS A 113 -3.18 0.20 -17.25
CA LYS A 113 -4.50 0.65 -17.70
C LYS A 113 -5.09 -0.47 -18.56
N ASN A 114 -5.90 -1.34 -17.96
CA ASN A 114 -6.96 -2.05 -18.67
C ASN A 114 -8.23 -1.22 -18.59
#